data_AF-A0A3P9MXQ1-F1
#
_entry.id   AF-A0A3P9MXQ1-F1
#
_cell.length_a   1.000
_cell.length_b   1.000
_cell.length_c   1.000
_cell.angle_alpha   90.00
_cell.angle_beta   90.00
_cell.angle_gamma   90.00
#
_symmetry.space_group_name_H-M   'P 1'
#
loop_
_entity.id
_entity.type
_entity.pdbx_description
1 polymer ?
#
loop_
_entity_poly.entity_id
_entity_poly.type
_entity_poly.pdbx_seq_one_letter_code
_entity_poly.pdbx_strand_id
1 'polypeptide(L)' 'MGDSVCEELEDLVHFSVPDLPARGYVVMEEIRRQGKLCDVTLKVRSETLCSQSVPVH' A
#
# COMPACT_ATOMS: atom_id res chain seq x y z
N MET A 1 7.64 -13.32 -27.65
CA MET A 1 6.87 -13.31 -26.38
C MET A 1 7.59 -12.37 -25.42
N GLY A 2 7.42 -11.06 -25.60
CA GLY A 2 8.14 -10.03 -24.83
C GLY A 2 7.28 -8.83 -24.45
N ASP A 3 5.96 -8.86 -24.74
CA ASP A 3 5.10 -7.69 -24.61
C ASP A 3 4.20 -7.72 -23.34
N SER A 4 4.12 -8.86 -22.65
CA SER A 4 3.26 -8.99 -21.45
C SER A 4 3.79 -8.26 -20.21
N VAL A 5 5.10 -7.96 -20.14
CA VAL A 5 5.70 -7.30 -18.96
C VAL A 5 5.48 -5.79 -19.00
N CYS A 6 5.33 -5.21 -20.20
CA CYS A 6 5.18 -3.76 -20.35
C CYS A 6 3.80 -3.27 -19.88
N GLU A 7 2.74 -4.05 -20.08
CA GLU A 7 1.37 -3.69 -19.66
C GLU A 7 1.23 -3.65 -18.13
N GLU A 8 1.92 -4.55 -17.40
CA GLU A 8 1.87 -4.59 -15.92
C GLU A 8 2.55 -3.39 -15.25
N LEU A 9 3.48 -2.73 -15.95
CA LEU A 9 4.16 -1.54 -15.42
C LEU A 9 3.29 -0.27 -15.46
N GLU A 10 2.23 -0.25 -16.28
CA GLU A 10 1.36 0.94 -16.42
C GLU A 10 0.50 1.19 -15.19
N ASP A 11 0.20 0.15 -14.40
CA ASP A 11 -0.54 0.24 -13.14
C ASP A 11 0.35 0.53 -11.92
N LEU A 12 1.66 0.70 -12.10
CA LEU A 12 2.61 0.96 -11.03
C LEU A 12 2.87 2.47 -10.86
N VAL A 13 2.88 2.92 -9.61
CA VAL A 13 3.25 4.30 -9.26
C VAL A 13 4.49 4.28 -8.39
N HIS A 14 5.53 5.01 -8.81
CA HIS A 14 6.76 5.16 -8.06
C HIS A 14 6.70 6.38 -7.12
N PHE A 15 7.07 6.18 -5.85
CA PHE A 15 7.23 7.24 -4.85
C PHE A 15 8.66 7.23 -4.31
N SER A 16 9.27 8.40 -4.19
CA SER A 16 10.49 8.56 -3.41
C SER A 16 10.13 8.80 -1.94
N VAL A 17 11.07 8.59 -1.02
CA VAL A 17 10.84 8.82 0.43
C VAL A 17 10.23 10.21 0.75
N PRO A 18 10.68 11.32 0.12
CA PRO A 18 10.08 12.63 0.36
C PRO A 18 8.62 12.75 -0.12
N ASP A 19 8.20 11.93 -1.09
CA ASP A 19 6.83 11.92 -1.61
C ASP A 19 5.85 11.17 -0.69
N LEU A 20 6.35 10.31 0.20
CA LEU A 20 5.50 9.44 1.01
C LEU A 20 4.50 10.23 1.87
N PRO A 21 4.89 11.29 2.62
CA PRO A 21 3.93 12.01 3.46
C PRO A 21 2.82 12.71 2.67
N ALA A 22 3.16 13.29 1.52
CA ALA A 22 2.22 14.09 0.74
C ALA A 22 1.38 13.26 -0.24
N ARG A 23 1.87 12.09 -0.67
CA ARG A 23 1.26 11.29 -1.74
C ARG A 23 1.15 9.81 -1.36
N GLY A 24 2.25 9.18 -0.96
CA GLY A 24 2.30 7.73 -0.72
C GLY A 24 1.35 7.24 0.38
N TYR A 25 1.39 7.86 1.56
CA TYR A 25 0.57 7.45 2.70
C TYR A 25 -0.92 7.65 2.48
N VAL A 26 -1.31 8.68 1.73
CA VAL A 26 -2.72 8.92 1.36
C VAL A 26 -3.25 7.77 0.51
N VAL A 27 -2.45 7.29 -0.46
CA VAL A 27 -2.81 6.12 -1.28
C VAL A 27 -2.88 4.84 -0.42
N MET A 28 -1.89 4.61 0.45
CA MET A 28 -1.88 3.46 1.36
C MET A 28 -3.10 3.45 2.29
N GLU A 29 -3.51 4.62 2.80
CA GLU A 29 -4.71 4.76 3.62
C GLU A 29 -5.98 4.36 2.85
N GLU A 30 -6.15 4.81 1.62
CA GLU A 30 -7.32 4.49 0.82
C GLU A 30 -7.38 2.98 0.49
N ILE A 31 -6.24 2.36 0.17
CA ILE A 31 -6.13 0.90 0.00
C ILE A 31 -6.58 0.17 1.29
N ARG A 32 -6.13 0.64 2.45
CA ARG A 32 -6.48 0.07 3.76
C ARG A 32 -7.97 0.23 4.09
N ARG A 33 -8.59 1.36 3.74
CA ARG A 33 -10.03 1.60 3.92
C ARG A 33 -10.89 0.67 3.06
N GLN A 34 -10.36 0.20 1.94
CA GLN A 34 -10.98 -0.84 1.10
C GLN A 34 -10.73 -2.26 1.62
N GLY A 35 -9.96 -2.43 2.70
CA GLY A 35 -9.57 -3.75 3.23
C GLY A 35 -8.56 -4.49 2.34
N LYS A 36 -7.86 -3.78 1.44
CA LYS A 36 -6.89 -4.38 0.52
C LYS A 36 -5.48 -4.31 1.09
N LEU A 37 -4.66 -5.28 0.70
CA LEU A 37 -3.23 -5.40 1.05
C LEU A 37 -2.90 -5.38 2.55
N CYS A 38 -3.88 -5.47 3.45
CA CYS A 38 -3.59 -5.63 4.87
C CYS A 38 -3.03 -7.03 5.15
N ASP A 39 -1.85 -7.07 5.73
CA ASP A 39 -1.16 -8.27 6.21
C ASP A 39 -1.10 -8.32 7.74
N VAL A 40 -1.42 -7.21 8.42
CA VAL A 40 -1.41 -7.09 9.89
C VAL A 40 -2.80 -6.74 10.40
N THR A 41 -3.24 -7.43 11.46
CA THR A 41 -4.45 -7.08 12.21
C THR A 41 -4.08 -6.69 13.65
N LEU A 42 -4.45 -5.48 14.04
CA LEU A 42 -4.25 -4.95 15.39
C LEU A 42 -5.56 -5.03 16.16
N LYS A 43 -5.54 -5.67 17.34
CA LYS A 43 -6.70 -5.66 18.24
C LYS A 43 -6.49 -4.61 19.32
N VAL A 44 -7.30 -3.55 19.28
CA VAL A 44 -7.25 -2.46 20.25
C VAL A 44 -8.52 -2.50 21.07
N ARG A 45 -8.40 -2.92 22.34
CA ARG A 45 -9.55 -3.16 23.23
C ARG A 45 -10.54 -4.14 22.58
N SER A 46 -11.74 -3.67 22.22
CA SER A 46 -12.81 -4.45 21.59
C SER A 46 -12.93 -4.24 20.08
N GLU A 47 -12.06 -3.40 19.50
CA GLU A 47 -12.05 -3.10 18.05
C GLU A 47 -10.86 -3.78 17.36
N THR A 48 -11.05 -4.11 16.09
CA THR A 48 -10.03 -4.70 15.22
C THR A 48 -9.70 -3.73 14.10
N LEU A 49 -8.43 -3.38 13.96
CA LEU A 49 -7.90 -2.54 12.89
C LEU A 49 -7.06 -3.37 11.91
N CYS A 50 -7.27 -3.12 10.62
CA CYS A 50 -6.51 -3.65 9.49
C CYS A 50 -5.34 -2.70 9.20
N SER A 51 -4.12 -3.20 9.00
CA SER A 51 -2.93 -2.41 8.67
C SER A 51 -2.03 -3.13 7.65
N GLN A 52 -1.16 -2.36 6.99
CA GLN A 52 -0.13 -2.83 6.07
C GLN A 52 1.24 -2.70 6.75
N SER A 53 2.09 -3.72 6.66
CA SER A 53 3.50 -3.60 7.02
C SER A 53 4.29 -2.93 5.89
N VAL A 54 5.23 -2.05 6.24
CA VAL A 54 6.10 -1.38 5.26
C VAL A 54 7.54 -1.80 5.54
N PRO A 55 8.25 -2.41 4.57
CA PRO A 55 9.64 -2.80 4.76
C PRO A 55 10.50 -1.54 4.91
N VAL A 56 11.29 -1.49 5.98
CA VAL A 56 12.36 -0.50 6.14
C VAL A 56 13.66 -1.24 5.82
N HIS A 57 14.28 -0.90 4.71
CA HIS A 57 15.51 -1.54 4.21
C HIS A 57 16.68 -0.57 4.20
#